data_AF-A0A833L0U7-F1
#
_entry.id   AF-A0A833L0U7-F1
#
_cell.length_a   1.000
_cell.length_b   1.000
_cell.length_c   1.000
_cell.angle_alpha   90.00
_cell.angle_beta   90.00
_cell.angle_gamma   90.00
#
_symmetry.space_group_name_H-M   'P 1'
#
loop_
_entity.id
_entity.type
_entity.pdbx_description
1 polymer ?
#
loop_
_entity_poly.entity_id
_entity_poly.type
_entity_poly.pdbx_seq_one_letter_code
_entity_poly.pdbx_strand_id
1 'polypeptide(L)'
;MFLSIISFIFAFTLVAISHEFGHFYAAKKSGIFVDEFGIGFGPTLFSFKKGETKYSLNLIPILAYVKIAGESNEEEIDCPEEKKFYSKPLLNRFLVAFTGPFMNIVLAFLILTAIFLFVGVPKEAFQTPLPRKSAFCQEIKYSQLMGFPPQIWTNPLNISIKTPISRLSLK
;
A
#
# COMPACT_ATOMS: atom_id res chain seq x y z
N MET A 1 -7.77 -14.02 11.90
CA MET A 1 -7.12 -13.39 13.08
C MET A 1 -5.62 -13.66 13.10
N PHE A 2 -5.15 -14.90 13.16
CA PHE A 2 -3.70 -15.23 13.15
C PHE A 2 -2.96 -14.71 11.91
N LEU A 3 -3.51 -14.93 10.70
CA LEU A 3 -2.93 -14.42 9.45
C LEU A 3 -2.78 -12.89 9.47
N SER A 4 -3.79 -12.17 9.97
CA SER A 4 -3.79 -10.71 10.07
C SER A 4 -2.67 -10.20 10.99
N ILE A 5 -2.42 -10.90 12.11
CA ILE A 5 -1.34 -10.56 13.04
C ILE A 5 0.02 -10.75 12.37
N ILE A 6 0.21 -11.87 11.66
CA ILE A 6 1.46 -12.13 10.91
C ILE A 6 1.67 -11.07 9.84
N SER A 7 0.65 -10.76 9.04
CA SER A 7 0.74 -9.73 8.00
C SER A 7 1.05 -8.35 8.58
N PHE A 8 0.47 -8.01 9.74
CA PHE A 8 0.75 -6.76 10.44
C PHE A 8 2.22 -6.68 10.89
N ILE A 9 2.72 -7.73 11.56
CA ILE A 9 4.12 -7.80 12.00
C ILE A 9 5.04 -7.68 10.78
N PHE A 10 4.78 -8.45 9.73
CA PHE A 10 5.56 -8.42 8.51
C PHE A 10 5.61 -7.04 7.86
N ALA A 11 4.46 -6.36 7.74
CA ALA A 11 4.40 -5.02 7.17
C ALA A 11 5.20 -4.00 8.00
N PHE A 12 5.06 -4.03 9.33
CA PHE A 12 5.82 -3.15 10.22
C PHE A 12 7.32 -3.41 10.15
N THR A 13 7.74 -4.67 10.18
CA THR A 13 9.15 -5.06 10.01
C THR A 13 9.71 -4.54 8.69
N LEU A 14 8.96 -4.71 7.58
CA LEU A 14 9.40 -4.28 6.26
C LEU A 14 9.61 -2.76 6.20
N VAL A 15 8.66 -1.98 6.75
CA VAL A 15 8.75 -0.51 6.81
C VAL A 15 9.90 -0.07 7.71
N ALA A 16 10.07 -0.69 8.89
CA ALA A 16 11.17 -0.39 9.80
C ALA A 16 12.54 -0.66 9.16
N ILE A 17 12.73 -1.84 8.55
CA ILE A 17 13.99 -2.19 7.87
C ILE A 17 14.29 -1.19 6.75
N SER A 18 13.29 -0.82 5.95
CA SER A 18 13.46 0.15 4.87
C SER A 18 13.86 1.53 5.39
N HIS A 19 13.27 1.97 6.50
CA HIS A 19 13.59 3.24 7.16
C HIS A 19 15.04 3.26 7.63
N GLU A 20 15.43 2.26 8.43
CA GLU A 20 16.79 2.14 8.97
C GLU A 20 17.83 1.96 7.87
N PHE A 21 17.47 1.24 6.80
CA PHE A 21 18.34 1.09 5.63
C PHE A 21 18.62 2.45 4.96
N GLY A 22 17.66 3.38 4.94
CA GLY A 22 17.86 4.74 4.44
C GLY A 22 18.94 5.49 5.21
N HIS A 23 18.82 5.53 6.54
CA HIS A 23 19.82 6.12 7.44
C HIS A 23 21.20 5.47 7.25
N PHE A 24 21.23 4.13 7.27
CA PHE A 24 22.44 3.35 7.07
C PHE A 24 23.13 3.68 5.74
N TYR A 25 22.39 3.67 4.64
CA TYR A 25 22.92 3.92 3.31
C TYR A 25 23.54 5.31 3.20
N ALA A 26 22.84 6.35 3.68
CA ALA A 26 23.34 7.72 3.66
C ALA A 26 24.55 7.93 4.57
N ALA A 27 24.56 7.28 5.74
CA ALA A 27 25.68 7.37 6.68
C ALA A 27 26.95 6.77 6.06
N LYS A 28 26.86 5.56 5.49
CA LYS A 28 27.98 4.92 4.80
C LYS A 28 28.46 5.73 3.60
N LYS A 29 27.55 6.28 2.80
CA LYS A 29 27.90 7.14 1.65
C LYS A 29 28.57 8.45 2.08
N SER A 30 28.22 8.98 3.24
CA SER A 30 28.81 10.18 3.82
C SER A 30 30.14 9.92 4.55
N GLY A 31 30.62 8.67 4.55
CA GLY A 31 31.84 8.27 5.27
C GLY A 31 31.70 8.37 6.79
N ILE A 32 30.48 8.17 7.30
CA ILE A 32 30.19 8.10 8.73
C ILE A 32 30.30 6.65 9.19
N PHE A 33 30.89 6.45 10.36
CA PHE A 33 31.03 5.13 10.95
C PHE A 33 29.68 4.62 11.45
N VAL A 34 29.36 3.39 11.05
CA VAL A 34 28.17 2.67 11.54
C VAL A 34 28.66 1.41 12.25
N ASP A 35 28.40 1.34 13.55
CA ASP A 35 28.82 0.23 14.40
C ASP A 35 27.97 -1.01 14.17
N GLU A 36 26.65 -0.86 14.20
CA GLU A 36 25.70 -1.97 14.07
C GLU A 36 24.49 -1.60 13.21
N PHE A 37 24.08 -2.52 12.34
CA PHE A 37 22.78 -2.53 11.69
C PHE A 37 22.03 -3.78 12.15
N GLY A 38 21.00 -3.58 12.96
CA GLY A 38 20.25 -4.64 13.62
C GLY A 38 18.83 -4.74 13.10
N ILE A 39 18.37 -5.96 12.85
CA ILE A 39 16.96 -6.25 12.58
C ILE A 39 16.38 -6.90 13.81
N GLY A 40 15.35 -6.27 14.36
CA GLY A 40 14.64 -6.70 15.55
C GLY A 40 15.22 -6.21 16.86
N PHE A 41 14.62 -6.66 17.96
CA PHE A 41 15.04 -6.34 19.33
C PHE A 41 15.27 -7.61 20.17
N GLY A 42 16.00 -7.46 21.27
CA GLY A 42 16.28 -8.52 22.23
C GLY A 42 17.60 -9.27 21.95
N PRO A 43 17.74 -10.51 22.46
CA PRO A 43 18.98 -11.27 22.28
C PRO A 43 19.24 -11.53 20.80
N THR A 44 20.50 -11.34 20.40
CA THR A 44 20.95 -11.58 19.03
C THR A 44 20.96 -13.08 18.75
N LEU A 45 20.21 -13.50 17.74
CA LEU A 45 20.19 -14.90 17.27
C LEU A 45 21.39 -15.18 16.38
N PHE A 46 21.67 -14.27 15.47
CA PHE A 46 22.78 -14.37 14.53
C PHE A 46 23.39 -13.01 14.31
N SER A 47 24.72 -12.94 14.25
CA SER A 47 25.41 -11.74 13.83
C SER A 47 26.68 -12.05 13.08
N PHE A 48 27.03 -11.17 12.16
CA PHE A 48 28.28 -11.23 11.43
C PHE A 48 28.82 -9.81 11.24
N LYS A 49 30.14 -9.68 11.22
CA LYS A 49 30.80 -8.41 10.96
C LYS A 49 31.29 -8.37 9.52
N LYS A 50 30.95 -7.32 8.77
CA LYS A 50 31.45 -7.09 7.42
C LYS A 50 32.06 -5.70 7.33
N GLY A 51 33.38 -5.65 7.22
CA GLY A 51 34.16 -4.42 7.32
C GLY A 51 34.08 -3.86 8.75
N GLU A 52 33.64 -2.62 8.87
CA GLU A 52 33.49 -1.94 10.17
C GLU A 52 32.11 -2.15 10.82
N THR A 53 31.10 -2.58 10.06
CA THR A 53 29.71 -2.69 10.55
C THR A 53 29.36 -4.13 10.94
N LYS A 54 28.76 -4.28 12.12
CA LYS A 54 28.12 -5.51 12.60
C LYS A 54 26.70 -5.58 12.09
N TYR A 55 26.31 -6.70 11.50
CA TYR A 55 24.94 -6.98 11.10
C TYR A 55 24.36 -7.99 12.08
N SER A 56 23.26 -7.65 12.73
CA SER A 56 22.62 -8.50 13.74
C SER A 56 21.17 -8.78 13.39
N LEU A 57 20.76 -10.02 13.66
CA LEU A 57 19.39 -10.48 13.57
C LEU A 57 18.96 -10.91 14.98
N ASN A 58 17.98 -10.22 15.53
CA ASN A 58 17.52 -10.37 16.90
C ASN A 58 16.22 -11.17 16.96
N LEU A 59 15.90 -11.69 18.14
CA LEU A 59 14.77 -12.61 18.35
C LEU A 59 13.41 -12.01 17.97
N ILE A 60 13.17 -10.72 18.25
CA ILE A 60 11.86 -10.08 18.04
C ILE A 60 11.93 -9.25 16.76
N PRO A 61 11.26 -9.64 15.65
CA PRO A 61 11.48 -9.04 14.34
C PRO A 61 10.74 -7.71 14.10
N ILE A 62 10.02 -7.16 15.09
CA ILE A 62 9.04 -6.08 14.89
C ILE A 62 9.67 -4.73 14.51
N LEU A 63 10.96 -4.54 14.77
CA LEU A 63 11.68 -3.28 14.60
C LEU A 63 13.00 -3.51 13.84
N ALA A 64 13.72 -2.43 13.55
CA ALA A 64 15.11 -2.44 13.15
C ALA A 64 15.79 -1.23 13.79
N TYR A 65 17.12 -1.21 13.81
CA TYR A 65 17.89 -0.07 14.29
C TYR A 65 19.24 0.04 13.59
N VAL A 66 19.74 1.27 13.48
CA VAL A 66 21.12 1.56 13.09
C VAL A 66 21.85 2.30 14.20
N LYS A 67 23.06 1.85 14.54
CA LYS A 67 23.94 2.52 15.51
C LYS A 67 24.97 3.34 14.78
N ILE A 68 24.73 4.65 14.68
CA ILE A 68 25.62 5.61 14.03
C ILE A 68 26.54 6.25 15.07
N ALA A 69 27.84 6.27 14.79
CA ALA A 69 28.81 6.86 15.71
C ALA A 69 28.58 8.36 15.90
N GLY A 70 28.42 8.78 17.16
CA GLY A 70 28.18 10.18 17.49
C GLY A 70 26.79 10.67 17.08
N GLU A 71 25.78 9.81 17.02
CA GLU A 71 24.37 10.24 16.95
C GLU A 71 23.72 10.26 18.34
N SER A 72 24.01 9.27 19.18
CA SER A 72 23.59 9.25 20.58
C SER A 72 24.75 9.61 21.52
N ASN A 73 24.43 10.21 22.67
CA ASN A 73 25.41 10.53 23.72
C ASN A 73 25.63 9.36 24.70
N GLU A 74 24.86 8.27 24.56
CA GLU A 74 24.80 7.17 25.52
C GLU A 74 25.85 6.09 25.24
N GLU A 75 26.28 5.94 23.98
CA GLU A 75 27.25 4.92 23.57
C GLU A 75 28.44 5.59 22.87
N GLU A 76 29.57 5.67 23.57
CA GLU A 76 30.82 6.12 22.95
C GLU A 76 31.39 4.99 22.08
N ILE A 77 31.12 5.09 20.78
CA ILE A 77 31.63 4.15 19.78
C ILE A 77 33.09 4.50 19.48
N ASP A 78 33.99 3.55 19.74
CA ASP A 78 35.41 3.65 19.41
C ASP A 78 35.61 3.70 17.88
N CYS A 79 35.76 4.92 17.36
CA CYS A 79 35.99 5.19 15.96
C CYS A 79 36.74 6.52 15.76
N PRO A 80 37.45 6.70 14.63
CA PRO A 80 38.10 7.97 14.31
C PRO A 80 37.13 9.15 14.37
N GLU A 81 37.52 10.26 15.00
CA GLU A 81 36.64 11.43 15.18
C GLU A 81 36.11 11.99 13.86
N GLU A 82 36.92 11.96 12.81
CA GLU A 82 36.56 12.36 11.43
C GLU A 82 35.43 11.54 10.80
N LYS A 83 35.13 10.35 11.35
CA LYS A 83 34.03 9.48 10.93
C LYS A 83 32.78 9.59 11.83
N LYS A 84 32.83 10.34 12.93
CA LYS A 84 31.66 10.58 13.79
C LYS A 84 30.63 11.45 13.05
N PHE A 85 29.35 11.27 13.35
CA PHE A 85 28.26 12.02 12.75
C PHE A 85 28.41 13.54 12.98
N TYR A 86 28.84 13.95 14.18
CA TYR A 86 29.09 15.34 14.53
C TYR A 86 30.33 16.00 13.89
N SER A 87 31.16 15.27 13.14
CA SER A 87 32.29 15.88 12.40
C SER A 87 31.96 16.18 10.94
N LYS A 88 30.83 15.66 10.42
CA LYS A 88 30.40 15.91 9.03
C LYS A 88 29.70 17.27 8.88
N PRO A 89 29.67 17.87 7.67
CA PRO A 89 28.91 19.11 7.44
C PRO A 89 27.40 18.91 7.69
N LEU A 90 26.71 20.01 8.01
CA LEU A 90 25.28 20.00 8.36
C LEU A 90 24.42 19.32 7.30
N LEU A 91 24.70 19.56 6.02
CA LEU A 91 23.94 18.98 4.92
C LEU A 91 23.99 17.45 4.93
N ASN A 92 25.15 16.85 5.23
CA ASN A 92 25.28 15.39 5.28
C ASN A 92 24.51 14.82 6.46
N ARG A 93 24.56 15.47 7.63
CA ARG A 93 23.79 15.07 8.81
C ARG A 93 22.29 15.13 8.54
N PHE A 94 21.85 16.22 7.93
CA PHE A 94 20.46 16.40 7.51
C PHE A 94 20.04 15.32 6.51
N LEU A 95 20.86 15.06 5.49
CA LEU A 95 20.57 14.02 4.49
C LEU A 95 20.44 12.65 5.15
N VAL A 96 21.33 12.30 6.07
CA VAL A 96 21.25 11.04 6.83
C VAL A 96 19.93 10.93 7.59
N ALA A 97 19.54 11.96 8.34
CA ALA A 97 18.27 11.98 9.06
C ALA A 97 17.04 11.95 8.13
N PHE A 98 17.13 12.62 6.97
CA PHE A 98 16.03 12.68 6.01
C PHE A 98 15.85 11.37 5.22
N THR A 99 16.93 10.65 4.94
CA THR A 99 16.86 9.45 4.09
C THR A 99 16.01 8.32 4.65
N GLY A 100 15.83 8.22 5.97
CA GLY A 100 14.97 7.21 6.57
C GLY A 100 13.50 7.34 6.13
N PRO A 101 12.83 8.47 6.43
CA PRO A 101 11.47 8.75 5.95
C PRO A 101 11.35 8.67 4.42
N PHE A 102 12.35 9.19 3.70
CA PHE A 102 12.37 9.16 2.24
C PHE A 102 12.31 7.73 1.68
N MET A 103 13.08 6.79 2.25
CA MET A 103 13.08 5.39 1.81
C MET A 103 11.72 4.71 2.01
N ASN A 104 10.92 5.12 2.99
CA ASN A 104 9.57 4.58 3.16
C ASN A 104 8.63 5.03 2.04
N ILE A 105 8.79 6.26 1.53
CA ILE A 105 8.04 6.75 0.36
C ILE A 105 8.44 5.94 -0.88
N VAL A 106 9.74 5.70 -1.06
CA VAL A 106 10.25 4.86 -2.15
C VAL A 106 9.70 3.44 -2.05
N LEU A 107 9.72 2.84 -0.86
CA LEU A 107 9.16 1.51 -0.61
C LEU A 107 7.66 1.47 -0.95
N ALA A 108 6.88 2.46 -0.50
CA ALA A 108 5.45 2.54 -0.79
C ALA A 108 5.19 2.61 -2.30
N PHE A 109 5.96 3.43 -3.04
CA PHE A 109 5.87 3.51 -4.49
C PHE A 109 6.18 2.17 -5.17
N LEU A 110 7.23 1.47 -4.73
CA LEU A 110 7.62 0.17 -5.28
C LEU A 110 6.56 -0.91 -5.00
N ILE A 111 6.07 -1.00 -3.76
CA ILE A 111 5.03 -1.95 -3.36
C ILE A 111 3.75 -1.70 -4.17
N LEU A 112 3.31 -0.43 -4.25
CA LEU A 112 2.11 -0.07 -5.00
C LEU A 112 2.24 -0.42 -6.48
N THR A 113 3.38 -0.08 -7.09
CA THR A 113 3.67 -0.42 -8.49
C THR A 113 3.65 -1.94 -8.70
N ALA A 114 4.28 -2.72 -7.82
CA ALA A 114 4.26 -4.17 -7.89
C ALA A 114 2.82 -4.73 -7.80
N ILE A 115 2.01 -4.23 -6.86
CA ILE A 115 0.60 -4.65 -6.73
C ILE A 115 -0.17 -4.40 -8.03
N PHE A 116 -0.02 -3.22 -8.64
CA PHE A 116 -0.69 -2.91 -9.92
C PHE A 116 -0.24 -3.82 -11.06
N LEU A 117 1.04 -4.18 -11.10
CA LEU A 117 1.59 -5.07 -12.15
C LEU A 117 1.15 -6.52 -11.99
N PHE A 118 1.05 -7.04 -10.76
CA PHE A 118 0.77 -8.45 -10.50
C PHE A 118 -0.70 -8.78 -10.25
N VAL A 119 -1.45 -7.90 -9.57
CA VAL A 119 -2.86 -8.13 -9.21
C VAL A 119 -3.80 -7.49 -10.24
N GLY A 120 -3.38 -6.40 -10.88
CA GLY A 120 -4.20 -5.64 -11.82
C GLY A 120 -5.32 -4.86 -11.14
N VAL A 121 -6.21 -4.29 -11.95
CA VAL A 121 -7.37 -3.52 -11.46
C VAL A 121 -8.61 -4.40 -11.54
N PRO A 122 -9.39 -4.57 -10.44
CA PRO A 122 -10.64 -5.31 -10.49
C PRO A 122 -11.59 -4.62 -11.47
N LYS A 123 -12.03 -5.35 -12.50
CA LYS A 123 -13.08 -4.88 -13.39
C LYS A 123 -14.41 -5.24 -12.76
N GLU A 124 -15.01 -4.27 -12.07
CA GLU A 124 -16.43 -4.32 -11.70
C GLU A 124 -17.23 -4.40 -13.01
N ALA A 125 -17.73 -5.59 -13.35
CA ALA A 125 -18.72 -5.72 -14.40
C ALA A 125 -19.98 -5.04 -13.89
N PHE A 126 -20.32 -3.88 -14.46
CA PHE A 126 -21.57 -3.18 -14.18
C PHE A 126 -22.74 -4.10 -14.58
N GLN A 127 -23.19 -4.93 -13.63
CA GLN A 127 -24.42 -5.68 -13.75
C GLN A 127 -25.54 -4.66 -13.62
N THR A 128 -25.91 -3.97 -14.71
CA THR A 128 -27.29 -3.48 -14.76
C THR A 128 -28.16 -4.72 -14.66
N PRO A 129 -28.99 -4.89 -13.62
CA PRO A 129 -30.09 -5.82 -13.74
C PRO A 129 -30.92 -5.27 -14.89
N LEU A 130 -30.84 -5.91 -16.07
CA LEU A 130 -31.82 -5.64 -17.12
C LEU A 130 -33.20 -5.78 -16.44
N PRO A 131 -34.11 -4.81 -16.60
CA PRO A 131 -35.41 -4.89 -15.97
C PRO A 131 -36.00 -6.25 -16.34
N ARG A 132 -36.22 -7.09 -15.32
CA ARG A 132 -36.80 -8.42 -15.48
C ARG A 132 -38.08 -8.20 -16.30
N LYS A 133 -38.26 -8.93 -17.42
CA LYS A 133 -39.45 -8.77 -18.29
C LYS A 133 -40.77 -8.71 -17.50
N SER A 134 -40.83 -9.38 -16.34
CA SER A 134 -41.96 -9.35 -15.42
C SER A 134 -42.22 -7.97 -14.79
N ALA A 135 -41.20 -7.19 -14.43
CA ALA A 135 -41.36 -5.86 -13.83
C ALA A 135 -41.89 -4.84 -14.87
N PHE A 136 -41.38 -4.90 -16.11
CA PHE A 136 -41.86 -4.06 -17.21
C PHE A 136 -43.30 -4.41 -17.64
N CYS A 137 -43.64 -5.70 -17.75
CA CYS A 137 -45.01 -6.12 -18.06
C CYS A 137 -46.01 -5.77 -16.94
N GLN A 138 -45.56 -5.76 -15.69
CA GLN A 138 -46.40 -5.40 -14.55
C GLN A 138 -46.73 -3.90 -14.57
N GLU A 139 -45.74 -3.05 -14.84
CA GLU A 139 -45.93 -1.61 -14.97
C GLU A 139 -46.92 -1.24 -16.10
N ILE A 140 -46.84 -1.94 -17.25
CA ILE A 140 -47.81 -1.78 -18.36
C ILE A 140 -49.21 -2.22 -17.94
N LYS A 141 -49.34 -3.34 -17.22
CA LYS A 141 -50.65 -3.86 -16.79
C LYS A 141 -51.33 -2.94 -15.76
N TYR A 142 -50.58 -2.33 -14.85
CA TYR A 142 -51.11 -1.37 -13.87
C TYR A 142 -51.49 -0.03 -14.51
N SER A 143 -50.72 0.48 -15.48
CA SER A 143 -51.08 1.67 -16.26
C SER A 143 -52.39 1.49 -17.04
N GLN A 144 -52.59 0.31 -17.66
CA GLN A 144 -53.83 0.01 -18.38
C GLN A 144 -55.05 -0.14 -17.47
N LEU A 145 -54.89 -0.63 -16.24
CA LEU A 145 -55.98 -0.76 -15.25
C LEU A 145 -56.38 0.58 -14.62
N MET A 146 -55.46 1.54 -14.50
CA MET A 146 -55.68 2.83 -13.82
C MET A 146 -56.04 3.97 -14.79
N GLY A 147 -56.11 3.71 -16.10
CA GLY A 147 -56.51 4.70 -17.10
C GLY A 147 -55.50 5.83 -17.35
N PHE A 148 -54.28 5.71 -16.82
CA PHE A 148 -53.19 6.66 -17.09
C PHE A 148 -52.33 6.15 -18.26
N PRO A 149 -52.00 6.98 -19.26
CA PRO A 149 -51.05 6.58 -20.30
C PRO A 149 -49.71 6.26 -19.63
N PRO A 150 -49.04 5.14 -19.98
CA PRO A 150 -47.75 4.82 -19.40
C PRO A 150 -46.78 5.94 -19.76
N GLN A 151 -46.15 6.54 -18.76
CA GLN A 151 -45.12 7.57 -18.97
C GLN A 151 -43.88 6.86 -19.52
N ILE A 152 -43.87 6.66 -20.85
CA ILE A 152 -42.76 6.08 -21.58
C ILE A 152 -41.62 7.10 -21.52
N TRP A 153 -40.63 6.85 -20.66
CA TRP A 153 -39.31 7.46 -20.81
C TRP A 153 -38.75 6.99 -22.16
N THR A 154 -38.90 7.83 -23.18
CA THR A 154 -38.41 7.56 -24.54
C THR A 154 -36.89 7.66 -24.54
N ASN A 155 -36.23 6.55 -24.24
CA ASN A 155 -34.85 6.34 -24.65
C ASN A 155 -34.84 6.29 -26.20
N PRO A 156 -33.97 7.03 -26.92
CA PRO A 156 -34.14 7.33 -28.35
C PRO A 156 -33.84 6.15 -29.31
N LEU A 157 -33.68 4.93 -28.79
CA LEU A 157 -33.49 3.75 -29.63
C LEU A 157 -34.85 3.15 -30.01
N ASN A 158 -35.32 3.62 -31.17
CA ASN A 158 -36.53 3.27 -31.89
C ASN A 158 -36.65 1.75 -32.14
N ILE A 159 -37.17 1.00 -31.17
CA ILE A 159 -37.57 -0.40 -31.37
C ILE A 159 -39.06 -0.41 -31.76
N SER A 160 -39.30 -0.45 -33.07
CA SER A 160 -40.63 -0.56 -33.67
C SER A 160 -41.24 -1.94 -33.37
N ILE A 161 -42.02 -2.05 -32.30
CA ILE A 161 -42.85 -3.24 -32.04
C ILE A 161 -44.11 -3.13 -32.92
N LYS A 162 -44.14 -3.85 -34.04
CA LYS A 162 -45.37 -4.09 -34.81
C LYS A 162 -46.32 -4.92 -33.95
N THR A 163 -47.38 -4.32 -33.42
CA THR A 163 -48.50 -5.06 -32.81
C THR A 163 -49.51 -5.46 -33.89
N PRO A 164 -49.91 -6.74 -33.99
CA PRO A 164 -51.07 -7.12 -34.79
C PRO A 164 -52.32 -6.90 -33.93
N ILE A 165 -52.94 -5.73 -34.06
CA ILE A 165 -54.29 -5.51 -33.54
C ILE A 165 -55.27 -6.15 -34.53
N SER A 166 -55.79 -7.32 -34.20
CA SER A 166 -56.97 -7.85 -34.89
C SER A 166 -57.87 -8.66 -33.96
N ARG A 167 -59.11 -8.17 -33.86
CA ARG A 167 -60.37 -8.85 -33.47
C ARG A 167 -60.56 -9.23 -31.99
N LEU A 168 -61.20 -8.32 -31.27
CA LEU A 168 -62.29 -8.68 -30.35
C LEU A 168 -63.57 -8.04 -30.91
N SER A 169 -64.31 -8.83 -31.67
CA SER A 169 -65.67 -8.51 -32.10
C SER A 169 -66.61 -8.83 -30.93
N LEU A 170 -67.19 -7.80 -30.33
CA LEU A 170 -68.39 -7.92 -29.51
C LEU A 170 -69.56 -8.25 -30.44
N LYS A 171 -70.13 -9.44 -30.30
CA LYS A 171 -71.56 -9.71 -30.53
C LYS A 171 -71.97 -10.95 -29.75
#